data_AF-A0A0C4BKU5-F1
#
_entry.id   AF-A0A0C4BKU5-F1
#
_cell.length_a   1.000
_cell.length_b   1.000
_cell.length_c   1.000
_cell.angle_alpha   90.00
_cell.angle_beta   90.00
_cell.angle_gamma   90.00
#
_symmetry.space_group_name_H-M   'P 1'
#
loop_
_entity.id
_entity.type
_entity.pdbx_description
1 polymer ?
#
loop_
_entity_poly.entity_id
_entity_poly.type
_entity_poly.pdbx_seq_one_letter_code
_entity_poly.pdbx_strand_id
1 'polypeptide(L)' 'MHQLAIWTALEAEGFGANLQHYTPLPDERAAEVWNIPKEWQLKAQLVFGAYEPDVREKLPKKTQQPIEKRLFIHGK' A
#
# COMPACT_ATOMS: atom_id res chain seq x y z
N MET A 1 -5.75 -1.95 8.19
CA MET A 1 -5.16 -0.67 8.66
C MET A 1 -3.65 -0.69 8.81
N HIS A 2 -3.01 -1.82 9.15
CA HIS A 2 -1.54 -1.89 9.28
C HIS A 2 -0.75 -1.45 8.04
N GLN A 3 -1.16 -1.85 6.83
CA GLN A 3 -0.50 -1.45 5.58
C GLN A 3 -0.47 0.08 5.41
N LEU A 4 -1.60 0.75 5.72
CA LEU A 4 -1.68 2.21 5.68
C LEU A 4 -0.77 2.83 6.74
N ALA A 5 -0.82 2.34 7.99
CA ALA A 5 -0.01 2.87 9.08
C ALA A 5 1.49 2.77 8.77
N ILE A 6 1.94 1.62 8.27
CA ILE A 6 3.35 1.39 7.90
C ILE A 6 3.74 2.28 6.71
N TRP A 7 2.89 2.38 5.68
CA TRP A 7 3.18 3.26 4.55
C TRP A 7 3.31 4.72 4.99
N THR A 8 2.36 5.23 5.79
CA THR A 8 2.45 6.60 6.32
C THR A 8 3.71 6.81 7.16
N ALA A 9 4.10 5.84 7.99
CA ALA A 9 5.34 5.94 8.76
C ALA A 9 6.59 5.98 7.86
N LEU A 10 6.67 5.13 6.84
CA LEU A 10 7.77 5.15 5.85
C LEU A 10 7.83 6.48 5.10
N GLU A 11 6.69 7.03 4.70
CA GLU A 11 6.62 8.31 3.99
C GLU A 11 7.07 9.48 4.86
N ALA A 12 6.72 9.47 6.15
CA ALA A 12 7.18 10.46 7.12
C ALA A 12 8.71 10.47 7.29
N GLU A 13 9.35 9.31 7.15
CA GLU A 13 10.81 9.16 7.16
C GLU A 13 11.46 9.40 5.78
N GLY A 14 10.69 9.84 4.78
CA GLY A 14 11.20 10.16 3.45
C GLY A 14 11.34 8.97 2.51
N PHE A 15 10.71 7.83 2.80
CA PHE A 15 10.70 6.66 1.93
C PHE A 15 9.44 6.62 1.05
N GLY A 16 9.63 6.19 -0.20
CA GLY A 16 8.53 5.78 -1.07
C GLY A 16 8.09 4.35 -0.78
N ALA A 17 6.81 4.05 -1.00
CA ALA A 17 6.32 2.69 -1.00
C ALA A 17 5.25 2.49 -2.07
N ASN A 18 5.00 1.23 -2.41
CA ASN A 18 3.85 0.79 -3.21
C ASN A 18 3.30 -0.53 -2.67
N LEU A 19 2.00 -0.75 -2.82
CA LEU A 19 1.30 -1.93 -2.31
C LEU A 19 0.91 -2.85 -3.47
N GLN A 20 1.49 -4.04 -3.52
CA GLN A 20 1.25 -5.06 -4.54
C GLN A 20 0.42 -6.22 -4.00
N HIS A 21 -0.22 -6.94 -4.92
CA HIS A 21 -1.04 -8.11 -4.64
C HIS A 21 -0.72 -9.24 -5.63
N TYR A 22 0.46 -9.85 -5.48
CA TYR A 22 0.83 -11.03 -6.28
C TYR A 22 0.19 -12.33 -5.78
N THR A 23 -0.45 -12.28 -4.61
CA THR A 23 -1.17 -13.40 -3.99
C THR A 23 -2.23 -13.98 -4.94
N PRO A 24 -2.34 -15.32 -5.07
CA PRO A 24 -1.66 -16.35 -4.27
C PRO A 24 -0.33 -16.87 -4.86
N LEU A 25 0.14 -16.31 -5.97
CA LEU A 25 1.25 -16.88 -6.73
C LEU A 25 2.55 -17.11 -5.93
N PRO A 26 3.03 -16.17 -5.08
CA PRO A 26 4.26 -16.37 -4.31
C PRO A 26 4.03 -17.06 -2.96
N ASP A 27 2.78 -17.26 -2.54
CA ASP A 27 2.44 -17.57 -1.15
C ASP A 27 3.09 -18.88 -0.66
N GLU A 28 2.95 -19.97 -1.41
CA GLU A 28 3.49 -21.28 -1.02
C GLU A 28 5.02 -21.26 -0.96
N ARG A 29 5.65 -20.73 -2.01
CA ARG A 29 7.12 -20.61 -2.07
C ARG A 29 7.67 -19.69 -0.97
N ALA A 30 7.00 -18.58 -0.67
CA ALA A 30 7.38 -17.68 0.41
C ALA A 30 7.27 -18.38 1.77
N ALA A 31 6.20 -19.13 2.00
CA ALA A 31 5.98 -19.87 3.24
C ALA A 31 7.06 -20.94 3.45
N GLU A 32 7.46 -21.66 2.39
CA GLU A 32 8.55 -22.64 2.46
C GLU A 32 9.91 -21.99 2.74
N VAL A 33 10.26 -20.92 2.02
CA VAL A 33 11.57 -20.26 2.12
C VAL A 33 11.78 -19.61 3.49
N TRP A 34 10.74 -18.98 4.04
CA TRP A 34 10.83 -18.23 5.29
C TRP A 34 10.18 -18.94 6.49
N ASN A 35 9.80 -20.21 6.33
CA ASN A 35 9.17 -21.04 7.36
C ASN A 35 7.94 -20.36 8.01
N ILE A 36 7.06 -19.81 7.16
CA ILE A 36 5.84 -19.12 7.60
C ILE A 36 4.76 -20.18 7.90
N PRO A 37 4.03 -20.07 9.02
CA PRO A 37 2.93 -20.98 9.33
C PRO A 37 1.86 -21.00 8.22
N LYS A 38 1.37 -22.19 7.85
CA LYS A 38 0.43 -22.37 6.73
C LYS A 38 -0.94 -21.73 6.99
N GLU A 39 -1.28 -21.48 8.25
CA GLU A 39 -2.49 -20.78 8.65
C GLU A 39 -2.43 -19.27 8.37
N TRP A 40 -1.23 -18.70 8.13
CA TRP A 40 -1.08 -17.30 7.79
C TRP A 40 -1.36 -17.07 6.31
N GLN A 41 -2.23 -16.10 6.03
CA GLN A 41 -2.58 -15.71 4.67
C GLN A 41 -1.84 -14.44 4.28
N LEU A 42 -1.04 -14.51 3.22
CA LEU A 42 -0.43 -13.32 2.65
C LEU A 42 -1.53 -12.43 2.05
N LYS A 43 -1.61 -11.16 2.51
CA LYS A 43 -2.65 -10.23 2.05
C LYS A 43 -2.16 -9.25 1.00
N ALA A 44 -0.91 -8.82 1.10
CA ALA A 44 -0.28 -7.88 0.18
C ALA A 44 1.24 -7.85 0.42
N GLN A 45 1.96 -7.25 -0.51
CA GLN A 45 3.39 -6.98 -0.41
C GLN A 45 3.62 -5.47 -0.48
N LEU A 46 4.13 -4.87 0.60
CA LEU A 46 4.46 -3.44 0.64
C LEU A 46 5.94 -3.27 0.29
N VAL A 47 6.23 -2.87 -0.94
CA VAL A 47 7.59 -2.62 -1.42
C VAL A 47 7.94 -1.17 -1.09
N PHE A 48 9.10 -0.92 -0.49
CA PHE A 48 9.54 0.42 -0.10
C PHE A 48 11.02 0.66 -0.43
N GLY A 49 11.41 1.93 -0.50
CA GLY A 49 12.78 2.33 -0.82
C GLY A 49 12.95 3.86 -0.86
N ALA A 50 14.18 4.30 -1.11
CA ALA A 50 14.46 5.73 -1.31
C ALA A 50 13.72 6.24 -2.55
N TYR A 51 13.37 7.53 -2.55
CA TYR A 51 12.83 8.16 -3.75
C TYR A 51 13.93 8.34 -4.79
N GLU A 52 13.59 8.01 -6.04
CA GLU A 52 14.33 8.49 -7.19
C GLU A 52 14.15 10.02 -7.32
N PRO A 53 15.19 10.76 -7.74
CA PRO A 53 15.09 12.19 -8.02
C PRO A 53 13.91 12.52 -8.95
N ASP A 54 13.17 13.57 -8.60
CA ASP A 54 12.05 14.13 -9.38
C ASP A 54 10.85 13.17 -9.58
N VAL A 55 10.81 12.03 -8.88
CA VAL A 55 9.74 11.03 -9.08
C VAL A 55 8.35 11.60 -8.78
N ARG A 56 8.23 12.47 -7.76
CA ARG A 56 6.95 13.07 -7.35
C ARG A 56 6.34 13.96 -8.43
N GLU A 57 7.16 14.58 -9.26
CA GLU A 57 6.73 15.49 -10.33
C GLU A 57 6.34 14.72 -11.59
N LYS A 58 6.96 13.56 -11.80
CA LYS A 58 6.69 12.64 -12.92
C LYS A 58 5.42 11.82 -12.72
N LEU A 59 4.94 11.69 -11.48
CA LEU A 59 3.75 10.89 -11.18
C LEU A 59 2.48 11.55 -11.73
N PRO A 60 1.54 10.76 -12.28
CA PRO A 60 0.26 11.29 -12.70
C PRO A 60 -0.50 11.86 -11.50
N LYS A 61 -1.11 13.03 -11.68
CA LYS A 61 -1.93 13.66 -10.64
C LYS A 61 -3.09 12.74 -10.26
N LYS A 62 -3.21 12.42 -8.97
CA LYS A 62 -4.34 11.65 -8.45
C LYS A 62 -5.64 12.41 -8.65
N THR A 63 -6.57 11.84 -9.41
CA THR A 63 -7.93 12.37 -9.54
C THR A 63 -8.78 11.90 -8.37
N GLN A 64 -9.75 12.72 -7.97
CA GLN A 64 -10.72 12.37 -6.94
C GLN A 64 -12.13 12.66 -7.45
N GLN A 65 -13.10 11.84 -7.04
CA GLN A 65 -14.50 12.13 -7.34
C GLN A 65 -14.95 13.42 -6.61
N PRO A 66 -15.91 14.18 -7.15
CA PRO A 66 -16.48 15.34 -6.46
C PRO A 66 -16.98 15.01 -5.04
N ILE A 67 -16.88 15.96 -4.12
CA ILE A 67 -17.19 15.73 -2.69
C ILE A 67 -18.69 15.47 -2.48
N GLU A 68 -19.54 16.12 -3.27
CA GLU A 68 -21.00 16.04 -3.23
C GLU A 68 -21.50 14.62 -3.55
N LYS A 69 -20.68 13.81 -4.24
CA LYS A 69 -20.98 12.40 -4.56
C LYS A 69 -20.53 11.43 -3.48
N ARG A 70 -19.71 11.86 -2.52
CA ARG A 70 -19.04 10.98 -1.54
C ARG A 70 -19.37 11.33 -0.09
N LEU A 71 -19.81 12.55 0.20
CA LEU A 71 -20.17 13.01 1.53
C LEU A 71 -21.63 13.44 1.55
N PHE A 72 -22.43 12.73 2.35
CA PHE A 72 -23.83 13.04 2.55
C PHE A 72 -24.02 13.46 4.01
N ILE A 73 -24.47 14.70 4.21
CA ILE A 73 -24.77 15.24 5.55
C ILE A 73 -26.28 15.35 5.65
N HIS A 74 -26.85 14.67 6.65
CA HIS A 74 -28.28 14.71 6.94
C HIS A 74 -28.48 15.16 8.39
N GLY A 75 -29.41 16.09 8.61
CA GLY A 75 -29.67 16.70 9.91
C GLY A 75 -29.07 18.11 10.01
N LYS A 76 -29.87 19.03 10.54
CA LYS A 76 -29.45 20.35 10.99
C LYS A 76 -29.34 20.31 12.51
#